data_AF-A0A7V0VXY9-F1
#
_entry.id   AF-A0A7V0VXY9-F1
#
_cell.length_a   1.000
_cell.length_b   1.000
_cell.length_c   1.000
_cell.angle_alpha   90.00
_cell.angle_beta   90.00
_cell.angle_gamma   90.00
#
_symmetry.space_group_name_H-M   'P 1'
#
loop_
_entity.id
_entity.type
_entity.pdbx_description
1 polymer ?
#
loop_
_entity_poly.entity_id
_entity_poly.type
_entity_poly.pdbx_seq_one_letter_code
_entity_poly.pdbx_strand_id
1 'polypeptide(L)'
;MTKVGDNKTNPSNLSYGKAVIGSLEPGMEVREYATSGVGMNISGKYGIIGIKSGSIKTKYDLNVKEDTTNPLVMLNLSVDYDLGRTTSIPQLYASIGGDIGFTSFDNISIDFGEGSPTNLYFDLYGGVIKKVYLKNIALCIEPLFQYQALDISNSDKNGNSVSFNNSALSFSPCFSLEIALRENFNIGFSFIYNKALGATNQWTGTYTPKNGEPEKLFDGFIDGPEVSYPNVIYGGYINISF
;
A
#
# COMPACT_ATOMS: atom_id res chain seq x y z
N MET A 1 22.55 -8.76 -38.19
CA MET A 1 22.09 -7.56 -37.45
C MET A 1 22.33 -7.80 -35.98
N THR A 2 23.30 -7.10 -35.40
CA THR A 2 23.59 -7.15 -33.97
C THR A 2 22.52 -6.34 -33.27
N LYS A 3 21.70 -6.98 -32.42
CA LYS A 3 20.68 -6.26 -31.62
C LYS A 3 21.40 -5.25 -30.73
N VAL A 4 20.99 -3.98 -30.80
CA VAL A 4 21.53 -2.90 -29.97
C VAL A 4 20.88 -3.05 -28.59
N GLY A 5 21.41 -3.96 -27.79
CA GLY A 5 20.92 -4.24 -26.44
C GLY A 5 19.72 -5.20 -26.38
N ASP A 6 19.74 -6.09 -25.40
CA ASP A 6 18.54 -6.78 -24.93
C ASP A 6 18.60 -6.91 -23.41
N ASN A 7 17.45 -7.18 -22.78
CA ASN A 7 17.33 -7.24 -21.31
C ASN A 7 18.15 -8.38 -20.66
N LYS A 8 18.86 -9.21 -21.44
CA LYS A 8 19.49 -10.45 -20.96
C LYS A 8 21.00 -10.51 -21.21
N THR A 9 21.50 -9.94 -22.30
CA THR A 9 22.88 -10.14 -22.80
C THR A 9 23.70 -8.86 -22.84
N ASN A 10 23.09 -7.68 -23.03
CA ASN A 10 23.81 -6.41 -23.08
C ASN A 10 23.02 -5.24 -22.44
N PRO A 11 22.65 -5.33 -21.14
CA PRO A 11 21.85 -4.31 -20.47
C PRO A 11 22.57 -2.95 -20.37
N SER A 12 23.90 -2.92 -20.35
CA SER A 12 24.71 -1.69 -20.25
C SER A 12 24.74 -0.85 -21.53
N ASN A 13 24.40 -1.43 -22.69
CA ASN A 13 24.34 -0.71 -23.96
C ASN A 13 22.99 0.00 -24.19
N LEU A 14 22.01 -0.26 -23.31
CA LEU A 14 20.72 0.42 -23.26
C LEU A 14 20.88 1.65 -22.36
N SER A 15 21.26 2.79 -22.94
CA SER A 15 21.32 4.06 -22.21
C SER A 15 19.91 4.51 -21.80
N TYR A 16 19.60 4.38 -20.51
CA TYR A 16 18.31 4.76 -19.90
C TYR A 16 17.92 6.20 -20.24
N GLY A 17 18.84 7.16 -20.12
CA GLY A 17 18.49 8.58 -20.25
C GLY A 17 18.18 9.06 -21.64
N LYS A 18 18.94 8.58 -22.62
CA LYS A 18 18.79 9.09 -23.98
C LYS A 18 17.42 8.71 -24.55
N ALA A 19 16.96 7.48 -24.35
CA ALA A 19 15.67 7.02 -24.88
C ALA A 19 14.45 7.62 -24.16
N VAL A 20 14.50 7.74 -22.82
CA VAL A 20 13.36 8.18 -21.99
C VAL A 20 13.07 9.67 -22.17
N ILE A 21 14.11 10.52 -22.30
CA ILE A 21 13.97 11.98 -22.45
C ILE A 21 13.74 12.38 -23.93
N GLY A 22 13.69 11.42 -24.86
CA GLY A 22 13.33 11.64 -26.28
C GLY A 22 14.51 11.77 -27.25
N SER A 23 15.73 11.45 -26.83
CA SER A 23 16.92 11.30 -27.69
C SER A 23 17.04 9.86 -28.19
N LEU A 24 16.09 9.42 -29.02
CA LEU A 24 16.19 8.15 -29.75
C LEU A 24 17.31 8.25 -30.79
N GLU A 25 18.26 7.32 -30.78
CA GLU A 25 19.25 7.18 -31.85
C GLU A 25 18.70 6.26 -32.97
N PRO A 26 19.12 6.45 -34.23
CA PRO A 26 18.70 5.58 -35.33
C PRO A 26 19.03 4.11 -35.08
N GLY A 27 18.00 3.25 -35.01
CA GLY A 27 18.13 1.80 -34.80
C GLY A 27 17.64 1.28 -33.44
N MET A 28 17.25 2.15 -32.51
CA MET A 28 16.67 1.75 -31.21
C MET A 28 15.23 1.22 -31.37
N GLU A 29 14.95 0.03 -30.86
CA GLU A 29 13.56 -0.46 -30.75
C GLU A 29 12.90 0.12 -29.50
N VAL A 30 11.61 0.50 -29.57
CA VAL A 30 10.80 0.95 -28.41
C VAL A 30 10.70 -0.09 -27.27
N ARG A 31 11.29 -1.29 -27.46
CA ARG A 31 11.41 -2.40 -26.51
C ARG A 31 12.53 -2.21 -25.46
N GLU A 32 13.29 -1.13 -25.53
CA GLU A 32 14.58 -0.93 -24.85
C GLU A 32 14.50 -0.17 -23.50
N TYR A 33 13.35 -0.31 -22.84
CA TYR A 33 12.98 0.10 -21.48
C TYR A 33 13.71 -0.58 -20.32
N ALA A 34 15.03 -0.78 -20.32
CA ALA A 34 15.67 -1.46 -19.19
C ALA A 34 15.80 -0.52 -17.98
N THR A 35 15.07 -0.80 -16.91
CA THR A 35 15.38 -0.14 -15.63
C THR A 35 16.66 -0.74 -15.06
N SER A 36 17.34 0.02 -14.22
CA SER A 36 18.62 -0.33 -13.58
C SER A 36 18.51 -1.51 -12.59
N GLY A 37 17.30 -2.00 -12.34
CA GLY A 37 17.02 -3.32 -11.78
C GLY A 37 16.13 -3.26 -10.55
N VAL A 38 16.20 -2.15 -9.80
CA VAL A 38 15.36 -1.86 -8.66
C VAL A 38 14.90 -0.40 -8.68
N GLY A 39 13.59 -0.18 -8.58
CA GLY A 39 12.98 1.12 -8.35
C GLY A 39 12.45 1.23 -6.93
N MET A 40 12.58 2.39 -6.31
CA MET A 40 11.95 2.69 -5.02
C MET A 40 10.92 3.80 -5.21
N ASN A 41 9.70 3.58 -4.71
CA ASN A 41 8.62 4.55 -4.74
C ASN A 41 8.33 5.06 -3.33
N ILE A 42 8.24 6.38 -3.19
CA ILE A 42 7.77 7.03 -1.98
C ILE A 42 6.48 7.76 -2.37
N SER A 43 5.36 7.38 -1.76
CA SER A 43 4.04 7.95 -2.10
C SER A 43 3.37 8.61 -0.90
N GLY A 44 2.70 9.73 -1.14
CA GLY A 44 1.55 10.12 -0.33
C GLY A 44 0.28 9.55 -0.96
N LYS A 45 -0.55 8.87 -0.16
CA LYS A 45 -1.84 8.35 -0.62
C LYS A 45 -2.98 8.88 0.24
N TYR A 46 -4.16 8.93 -0.38
CA TYR A 46 -5.40 9.37 0.24
C TYR A 46 -6.52 8.38 -0.09
N GLY A 47 -7.28 7.99 0.92
CA GLY A 47 -8.47 7.17 0.78
C GLY A 47 -9.52 7.55 1.82
N ILE A 48 -10.58 6.76 1.88
CA ILE A 48 -11.67 6.93 2.85
C ILE A 48 -11.88 5.59 3.55
N ILE A 49 -11.87 5.59 4.88
CA ILE A 49 -12.13 4.40 5.69
C ILE A 49 -13.40 4.61 6.51
N GLY A 50 -14.21 3.57 6.66
CA GLY A 50 -15.43 3.63 7.45
C GLY A 50 -15.57 2.47 8.43
N ILE A 51 -16.38 2.66 9.47
CA ILE A 51 -16.75 1.62 10.43
C ILE A 51 -18.24 1.73 10.71
N LYS A 52 -18.94 0.60 10.65
CA LYS A 52 -20.36 0.51 11.00
C LYS A 52 -20.58 0.63 12.51
N SER A 53 -21.74 1.13 12.91
CA SER A 53 -22.16 1.13 14.31
C SER A 53 -22.23 -0.29 14.87
N GLY A 54 -21.89 -0.44 16.15
CA GLY A 54 -21.85 -1.73 16.83
C GLY A 54 -20.91 -1.74 18.01
N SER A 55 -20.75 -2.91 18.64
CA SER A 55 -19.85 -3.06 19.78
C SER A 55 -19.27 -4.46 19.87
N ILE A 56 -18.08 -4.57 20.46
CA ILE A 56 -17.49 -5.82 20.91
C ILE A 56 -17.54 -5.82 22.44
N LYS A 57 -18.24 -6.80 23.02
CA LYS A 57 -18.42 -6.91 24.47
C LYS A 57 -17.34 -7.79 25.08
N THR A 58 -16.45 -7.20 25.87
CA THR A 58 -15.36 -7.91 26.56
C THR A 58 -15.17 -7.35 27.97
N LYS A 59 -14.00 -7.57 28.59
CA LYS A 59 -13.59 -6.83 29.79
C LYS A 59 -13.43 -5.33 29.53
N TYR A 60 -13.04 -4.96 28.30
CA TYR A 60 -12.86 -3.59 27.84
C TYR A 60 -13.62 -3.47 26.52
N ASP A 61 -14.81 -2.88 26.53
CA ASP A 61 -15.64 -2.86 25.32
C ASP A 61 -15.06 -1.94 24.24
N LEU A 62 -15.14 -2.36 22.97
CA LEU A 62 -15.05 -1.46 21.83
C LEU A 62 -16.46 -1.04 21.45
N ASN A 63 -16.75 0.26 21.42
CA ASN A 63 -18.05 0.80 21.08
C ASN A 63 -17.93 1.80 19.91
N VAL A 64 -18.70 1.55 18.85
CA VAL A 64 -18.87 2.47 17.70
C VAL A 64 -20.31 2.96 17.73
N LYS A 65 -20.52 4.20 18.17
CA LYS A 65 -21.86 4.73 18.48
C LYS A 65 -22.75 4.87 17.24
N GLU A 66 -22.16 5.33 16.15
CA GLU A 66 -22.82 5.60 14.88
C GLU A 66 -21.89 5.21 13.74
N ASP A 67 -22.45 4.89 12.58
CA ASP A 67 -21.68 4.69 11.36
C ASP A 67 -20.79 5.92 11.11
N THR A 68 -19.49 5.69 10.92
CA THR A 68 -18.51 6.76 10.72
C THR A 68 -17.69 6.50 9.47
N THR A 69 -17.25 7.57 8.80
CA THR A 69 -16.45 7.50 7.58
C THR A 69 -15.52 8.70 7.55
N ASN A 70 -14.22 8.44 7.51
CA ASN A 70 -13.20 9.44 7.76
C ASN A 70 -12.09 9.39 6.69
N PRO A 71 -11.50 10.55 6.35
CA PRO A 71 -10.33 10.60 5.50
C PRO A 71 -9.18 9.77 6.09
N LEU A 72 -8.51 9.00 5.23
CA LEU A 72 -7.32 8.25 5.57
C LEU A 72 -6.15 8.79 4.75
N VAL A 73 -5.18 9.39 5.42
CA VAL A 73 -3.93 9.84 4.80
C VAL A 73 -2.85 8.81 5.11
N MET A 74 -2.15 8.37 4.07
CA MET A 74 -1.17 7.29 4.13
C MET A 74 0.16 7.73 3.56
N LEU A 75 1.23 7.24 4.18
CA LEU A 75 2.57 7.24 3.63
C LEU A 75 2.88 5.83 3.12
N ASN A 76 3.38 5.76 1.89
CA ASN A 76 3.73 4.52 1.23
C ASN A 76 5.22 4.43 0.97
N LEU A 77 5.77 3.24 1.13
CA LEU A 77 7.05 2.85 0.57
C LEU A 77 6.88 1.57 -0.24
N SER A 78 7.38 1.56 -1.47
CA SER A 78 7.41 0.36 -2.30
C SER A 78 8.74 0.19 -3.03
N VAL A 79 9.03 -1.06 -3.37
CA VAL A 79 10.19 -1.46 -4.15
C VAL A 79 9.72 -2.30 -5.33
N ASP A 80 10.19 -1.94 -6.51
CA ASP A 80 9.89 -2.61 -7.77
C ASP A 80 11.16 -3.29 -8.30
N TYR A 81 11.07 -4.56 -8.68
CA TYR A 81 12.17 -5.33 -9.27
C TYR A 81 11.87 -5.67 -10.73
N ASP A 82 12.84 -5.43 -11.63
CA ASP A 82 12.70 -5.69 -13.06
C ASP A 82 12.72 -7.20 -13.39
N LEU A 83 11.54 -7.79 -13.51
CA LEU A 83 11.35 -9.18 -13.95
C LEU A 83 11.64 -9.35 -15.44
N GLY A 84 11.72 -8.29 -16.23
CA GLY A 84 12.06 -8.37 -17.65
C GLY A 84 13.45 -8.95 -17.89
N ARG A 85 14.36 -8.82 -16.91
CA ARG A 85 15.70 -9.42 -16.91
C ARG A 85 15.69 -10.94 -16.88
N THR A 86 14.68 -11.55 -16.26
CA THR A 86 14.58 -13.01 -16.09
C THR A 86 13.54 -13.64 -17.01
N THR A 87 12.43 -12.95 -17.29
CA THR A 87 11.26 -13.50 -17.99
C THR A 87 11.24 -13.24 -19.50
N SER A 88 12.13 -12.38 -20.03
CA SER A 88 12.09 -11.88 -21.42
C SER A 88 10.81 -11.12 -21.79
N ILE A 89 9.94 -10.81 -20.81
CA ILE A 89 8.77 -9.95 -21.00
C ILE A 89 9.23 -8.52 -20.69
N PRO A 90 9.29 -7.61 -21.68
CA PRO A 90 9.81 -6.26 -21.45
C PRO A 90 8.92 -5.49 -20.47
N GLN A 91 9.51 -4.60 -19.66
CA GLN A 91 8.76 -3.67 -18.79
C GLN A 91 7.80 -4.37 -17.81
N LEU A 92 8.20 -5.55 -17.35
CA LEU A 92 7.49 -6.33 -16.34
C LEU A 92 8.26 -6.22 -15.03
N TYR A 93 7.56 -5.90 -13.94
CA TYR A 93 8.16 -5.74 -12.63
C TYR A 93 7.40 -6.54 -11.58
N ALA A 94 8.10 -7.02 -10.57
CA ALA A 94 7.48 -7.42 -9.31
C ALA A 94 7.49 -6.22 -8.39
N SER A 95 6.43 -6.03 -7.60
CA SER A 95 6.35 -4.97 -6.60
C SER A 95 6.07 -5.55 -5.23
N ILE A 96 6.65 -4.91 -4.22
CA ILE A 96 6.29 -5.11 -2.82
C ILE A 96 6.28 -3.75 -2.13
N GLY A 97 5.32 -3.51 -1.26
CA GLY A 97 5.24 -2.26 -0.53
C GLY A 97 4.31 -2.34 0.65
N GLY A 98 4.22 -1.21 1.35
CA GLY A 98 3.27 -1.06 2.43
C GLY A 98 2.89 0.38 2.68
N ASP A 99 1.72 0.55 3.28
CA ASP A 99 1.19 1.84 3.70
C ASP A 99 1.10 1.89 5.22
N ILE A 100 1.41 3.05 5.78
CA ILE A 100 1.04 3.42 7.15
C ILE A 100 0.16 4.65 7.08
N GLY A 101 -0.98 4.62 7.77
CA GLY A 101 -1.95 5.70 7.72
C GLY A 101 -2.55 6.02 9.07
N PHE A 102 -2.99 7.26 9.20
CA PHE A 102 -3.67 7.74 10.41
C PHE A 102 -5.06 8.22 10.03
N THR A 103 -6.02 7.88 10.86
CA THR A 103 -7.40 8.37 10.79
C THR A 103 -7.88 8.70 12.20
N SER A 104 -8.86 9.59 12.30
CA SER A 104 -9.49 9.95 13.56
C SER A 104 -10.97 9.68 13.43
N PHE A 105 -11.54 8.99 14.41
CA PHE A 105 -12.98 8.71 14.49
C PHE A 105 -13.53 9.30 15.78
N ASP A 106 -14.55 10.16 15.67
CA ASP A 106 -15.16 10.84 16.84
C ASP A 106 -16.16 9.94 17.58
N ASN A 107 -16.67 8.91 16.91
CA ASN A 107 -17.75 8.05 17.40
C ASN A 107 -17.28 6.72 17.99
N ILE A 108 -15.98 6.57 18.22
CA ILE A 108 -15.37 5.33 18.73
C ILE A 108 -14.85 5.54 20.13
N SER A 109 -15.14 4.59 21.02
CA SER A 109 -14.56 4.53 22.36
C SER A 109 -14.13 3.12 22.71
N ILE A 110 -13.08 3.03 23.53
CA ILE A 110 -12.71 1.80 24.24
C ILE A 110 -12.96 2.07 25.72
N ASP A 111 -13.63 1.15 26.42
CA ASP A 111 -13.90 1.25 27.86
C ASP A 111 -12.64 0.89 28.68
N PHE A 112 -11.56 1.62 28.41
CA PHE A 112 -10.24 1.48 29.02
C PHE A 112 -9.42 2.76 28.82
N GLY A 113 -8.69 3.18 29.87
CA GLY A 113 -7.84 4.38 29.83
C GLY A 113 -8.63 5.69 29.93
N GLU A 114 -7.90 6.80 29.85
CA GLU A 114 -8.46 8.16 29.80
C GLU A 114 -8.05 8.79 28.46
N GLY A 115 -9.03 9.14 27.61
CA GLY A 115 -8.77 9.80 26.32
C GLY A 115 -9.45 9.13 25.12
N SER A 116 -9.30 9.76 23.95
CA SER A 116 -9.82 9.23 22.69
C SER A 116 -8.91 8.12 22.14
N PRO A 117 -9.48 7.04 21.57
CA PRO A 117 -8.69 5.99 20.94
C PRO A 117 -7.80 6.52 19.82
N THR A 118 -6.61 5.93 19.70
CA THR A 118 -5.72 6.10 18.56
C THR A 118 -6.07 5.07 17.49
N ASN A 119 -6.09 5.48 16.23
CA ASN A 119 -6.40 4.59 15.10
C ASN A 119 -5.22 4.57 14.14
N LEU A 120 -4.67 3.38 13.93
CA LEU A 120 -3.55 3.14 13.03
C LEU A 120 -3.98 2.20 11.90
N TYR A 121 -3.81 2.66 10.67
CA TYR A 121 -3.99 1.84 9.48
C TYR A 121 -2.64 1.32 8.99
N PHE A 122 -2.65 0.09 8.52
CA PHE A 122 -1.51 -0.55 7.89
C PHE A 122 -1.95 -1.36 6.66
N ASP A 123 -1.13 -1.34 5.62
CA ASP A 123 -1.27 -2.21 4.44
C ASP A 123 0.08 -2.85 4.08
N LEU A 124 0.05 -4.11 3.67
CA LEU A 124 1.14 -4.77 2.96
C LEU A 124 0.62 -5.32 1.66
N TYR A 125 1.35 -5.07 0.59
CA TYR A 125 0.97 -5.57 -0.72
C TYR A 125 2.13 -6.13 -1.52
N GLY A 126 1.77 -7.03 -2.42
CA GLY A 126 2.63 -7.50 -3.49
C GLY A 126 1.87 -7.56 -4.80
N GLY A 127 2.58 -7.34 -5.90
CA GLY A 127 1.97 -7.32 -7.22
C GLY A 127 2.95 -7.51 -8.36
N VAL A 128 2.39 -7.41 -9.56
CA VAL A 128 3.15 -7.47 -10.81
C VAL A 128 2.77 -6.26 -11.64
N ILE A 129 3.73 -5.40 -11.93
CA ILE A 129 3.53 -4.19 -12.72
C ILE A 129 3.87 -4.49 -14.17
N LYS A 130 2.98 -4.08 -15.07
CA LYS A 130 3.30 -3.92 -16.49
C LYS A 130 3.31 -2.44 -16.82
N LYS A 131 4.46 -1.94 -17.30
CA LYS A 131 4.59 -0.57 -17.82
C LYS A 131 4.53 -0.58 -19.35
N VAL A 132 4.04 0.51 -19.91
CA VAL A 132 4.05 0.82 -21.34
C VAL A 132 4.55 2.25 -21.49
N TYR A 133 5.71 2.42 -22.12
CA TYR A 133 6.32 3.73 -22.31
C TYR A 133 5.91 4.37 -23.63
N LEU A 134 5.59 5.67 -23.55
CA LEU A 134 5.29 6.57 -24.65
C LEU A 134 6.19 7.81 -24.47
N LYS A 135 7.40 7.77 -25.04
CA LYS A 135 8.45 8.77 -24.80
C LYS A 135 8.79 8.84 -23.30
N ASN A 136 8.61 10.01 -22.69
CA ASN A 136 8.88 10.29 -21.28
C ASN A 136 7.68 9.99 -20.37
N ILE A 137 6.62 9.38 -20.89
CA ILE A 137 5.43 9.00 -20.13
C ILE A 137 5.37 7.48 -20.04
N ALA A 138 5.03 6.92 -18.89
CA ALA A 138 4.68 5.52 -18.73
C ALA A 138 3.25 5.36 -18.23
N LEU A 139 2.52 4.44 -18.84
CA LEU A 139 1.25 3.94 -18.32
C LEU A 139 1.51 2.61 -17.65
N CYS A 140 1.03 2.45 -16.42
CA CYS A 140 1.27 1.27 -15.61
C CYS A 140 -0.07 0.63 -15.22
N ILE A 141 -0.09 -0.70 -15.25
CA ILE A 141 -1.14 -1.50 -14.64
C ILE A 141 -0.52 -2.50 -13.69
N GLU A 142 -1.13 -2.66 -12.52
CA GLU A 142 -0.60 -3.47 -11.45
C GLU A 142 -1.76 -4.14 -10.68
N PRO A 143 -2.04 -5.43 -10.91
CA PRO A 143 -2.83 -6.22 -9.98
C PRO A 143 -2.07 -6.40 -8.66
N LEU A 144 -2.69 -5.99 -7.55
CA LEU A 144 -2.17 -6.11 -6.19
C LEU A 144 -2.97 -7.11 -5.37
N PHE A 145 -2.25 -7.90 -4.57
CA PHE A 145 -2.81 -8.60 -3.41
C PHE A 145 -2.36 -7.86 -2.15
N GLN A 146 -3.32 -7.55 -1.28
CA GLN A 146 -3.10 -6.65 -0.15
C GLN A 146 -3.59 -7.30 1.16
N TYR A 147 -2.91 -6.99 2.25
CA TYR A 147 -3.33 -7.28 3.61
C TYR A 147 -3.47 -5.95 4.34
N GLN A 148 -4.71 -5.53 4.55
CA GLN A 148 -5.05 -4.29 5.23
C GLN A 148 -5.39 -4.59 6.68
N ALA A 149 -4.98 -3.72 7.59
CA ALA A 149 -5.29 -3.81 9.00
C ALA A 149 -5.64 -2.43 9.57
N LEU A 150 -6.60 -2.41 10.49
CA LEU A 150 -6.95 -1.25 11.29
C LEU A 150 -6.80 -1.64 12.76
N ASP A 151 -5.90 -0.96 13.47
CA ASP A 151 -5.75 -1.06 14.91
C ASP A 151 -6.42 0.15 15.57
N ILE A 152 -7.28 -0.11 16.54
CA ILE A 152 -7.89 0.89 17.41
C ILE A 152 -7.42 0.60 18.82
N SER A 153 -6.68 1.52 19.43
CA SER A 153 -6.09 1.31 20.74
C SER A 153 -6.27 2.48 21.68
N ASN A 154 -6.32 2.19 22.98
CA ASN A 154 -6.31 3.20 24.03
C ASN A 154 -5.37 2.79 25.16
N SER A 155 -4.80 3.77 25.86
CA SER A 155 -3.81 3.56 26.91
C SER A 155 -4.22 4.26 28.19
N ASP A 156 -3.92 3.66 29.34
CA ASP A 156 -4.11 4.29 30.65
C ASP A 156 -2.86 5.12 31.05
N LYS A 157 -3.02 5.93 32.10
CA LYS A 157 -1.92 6.73 32.66
C LYS A 157 -0.75 5.92 33.21
N ASN A 158 -0.96 4.62 33.44
CA ASN A 158 0.07 3.72 33.94
C ASN A 158 0.87 3.08 32.78
N GLY A 159 0.49 3.34 31.53
CA GLY A 159 1.12 2.81 30.32
C GLY A 159 0.66 1.41 29.93
N ASN A 160 -0.44 0.92 30.51
CA ASN A 160 -1.12 -0.28 30.02
C ASN A 160 -1.96 0.12 28.79
N SER A 161 -2.16 -0.79 27.85
CA SER A 161 -2.97 -0.53 26.65
C SER A 161 -3.95 -1.65 26.34
N VAL A 162 -5.03 -1.28 25.66
CA VAL A 162 -5.98 -2.19 25.03
C VAL A 162 -6.03 -1.86 23.55
N SER A 163 -5.98 -2.88 22.69
CA SER A 163 -6.13 -2.72 21.25
C SER A 163 -7.12 -3.72 20.66
N PHE A 164 -7.83 -3.26 19.62
CA PHE A 164 -8.70 -4.04 18.78
C PHE A 164 -8.20 -3.95 17.34
N ASN A 165 -7.94 -5.11 16.74
CA ASN A 165 -7.41 -5.19 15.38
C ASN A 165 -8.42 -5.87 14.46
N ASN A 166 -8.78 -5.18 13.39
CA ASN A 166 -9.51 -5.73 12.24
C ASN A 166 -8.54 -5.86 11.07
N SER A 167 -8.68 -6.91 10.27
CA SER A 167 -7.89 -7.07 9.07
C SER A 167 -8.67 -7.71 7.93
N ALA A 168 -8.24 -7.41 6.70
CA ALA A 168 -8.83 -7.95 5.49
C ALA A 168 -7.77 -8.21 4.42
N LEU A 169 -7.87 -9.37 3.78
CA LEU A 169 -7.19 -9.58 2.50
C LEU A 169 -7.96 -8.86 1.41
N SER A 170 -7.27 -8.33 0.41
CA SER A 170 -7.91 -7.57 -0.68
C SER A 170 -7.21 -7.82 -2.01
N PHE A 171 -7.97 -7.62 -3.08
CA PHE A 171 -7.43 -7.56 -4.43
C PHE A 171 -7.70 -6.18 -5.01
N SER A 172 -6.66 -5.58 -5.61
CA SER A 172 -6.72 -4.19 -6.03
C SER A 172 -6.03 -3.99 -7.38
N PRO A 173 -6.76 -3.78 -8.48
CA PRO A 173 -6.16 -3.19 -9.67
C PRO A 173 -5.69 -1.75 -9.38
N CYS A 174 -4.40 -1.53 -9.60
CA CYS A 174 -3.75 -0.23 -9.57
C CYS A 174 -3.44 0.22 -11.01
N PHE A 175 -3.75 1.47 -11.29
CA PHE A 175 -3.41 2.15 -12.53
C PHE A 175 -2.55 3.35 -12.19
N SER A 176 -1.43 3.53 -12.89
CA SER A 176 -0.61 4.72 -12.69
C SER A 176 -0.10 5.33 -13.98
N LEU A 177 0.18 6.62 -13.88
CA LEU A 177 0.85 7.43 -14.89
C LEU A 177 2.17 7.89 -14.29
N GLU A 178 3.28 7.65 -14.99
CA GLU A 178 4.60 8.16 -14.61
C GLU A 178 5.11 9.11 -15.68
N ILE A 179 5.77 10.17 -15.24
CA ILE A 179 6.46 11.14 -16.08
C ILE A 179 7.93 11.12 -15.68
N ALA A 180 8.77 10.74 -16.62
CA ALA A 180 10.21 10.78 -16.45
C ALA A 180 10.72 12.21 -16.59
N LEU A 181 11.38 12.68 -15.54
CA LEU A 181 12.02 14.00 -15.52
C LEU A 181 13.52 13.91 -15.78
N ARG A 182 14.13 12.77 -15.44
CA ARG A 182 15.52 12.44 -15.71
C ARG A 182 15.62 10.95 -16.06
N GLU A 183 16.82 10.52 -16.45
CA GLU A 183 17.20 9.13 -16.19
C GLU A 183 16.94 8.84 -14.69
N ASN A 184 16.66 7.68 -14.14
CA ASN A 184 16.57 7.47 -12.68
C ASN A 184 15.55 8.26 -11.81
N PHE A 185 14.85 9.29 -12.28
CA PHE A 185 13.88 10.05 -11.48
C PHE A 185 12.57 10.32 -12.24
N ASN A 186 11.47 9.78 -11.68
CA ASN A 186 10.13 9.95 -12.21
C ASN A 186 9.17 10.50 -11.14
N ILE A 187 8.15 11.23 -11.58
CA ILE A 187 6.98 11.59 -10.77
C ILE A 187 5.79 10.79 -11.30
N GLY A 188 4.97 10.25 -10.41
CA GLY A 188 3.80 9.49 -10.80
C GLY A 188 2.55 9.80 -10.00
N PHE A 189 1.43 9.41 -10.58
CA PHE A 189 0.11 9.46 -9.98
C PHE A 189 -0.54 8.09 -10.09
N SER A 190 -1.13 7.60 -9.01
CA SER A 190 -1.79 6.30 -8.97
C SER A 190 -3.26 6.44 -8.58
N PHE A 191 -4.05 5.54 -9.15
CA PHE A 191 -5.44 5.29 -8.81
C PHE A 191 -5.57 3.80 -8.52
N ILE A 192 -6.08 3.47 -7.34
CA ILE A 192 -6.27 2.09 -6.90
C ILE A 192 -7.75 1.91 -6.61
N TYR A 193 -8.33 0.86 -7.18
CA TYR A 193 -9.64 0.37 -6.79
C TYR A 193 -9.45 -0.91 -5.98
N ASN A 194 -9.75 -0.89 -4.70
CA ASN A 194 -9.57 -2.00 -3.77
C ASN A 194 -10.90 -2.70 -3.50
N LYS A 195 -10.83 -4.03 -3.43
CA LYS A 195 -11.94 -4.86 -2.99
C LYS A 195 -11.47 -5.86 -1.94
N ALA A 196 -12.04 -5.75 -0.74
CA ALA A 196 -11.86 -6.74 0.32
C ALA A 196 -12.37 -8.12 -0.11
N LEU A 197 -11.64 -9.14 0.30
CA LEU A 197 -11.89 -10.55 0.08
C LEU A 197 -12.21 -11.20 1.44
N GLY A 198 -13.48 -11.46 1.67
CA GLY A 198 -13.95 -12.11 2.90
C GLY A 198 -14.56 -11.14 3.91
N ALA A 199 -14.60 -11.58 5.15
CA ALA A 199 -15.27 -10.89 6.25
C ALA A 199 -14.42 -9.71 6.74
N THR A 200 -15.04 -8.54 6.84
CA THR A 200 -14.43 -7.30 7.39
C THR A 200 -15.01 -6.92 8.74
N ASN A 201 -15.79 -7.81 9.36
CA ASN A 201 -16.40 -7.66 10.67
C ASN A 201 -15.71 -8.52 11.74
N GLN A 202 -14.59 -9.18 11.42
CA GLN A 202 -13.85 -10.04 12.34
C GLN A 202 -12.73 -9.27 13.04
N TRP A 203 -12.68 -9.38 14.36
CA TRP A 203 -11.75 -8.64 15.20
C TRP A 203 -10.94 -9.56 16.10
N THR A 204 -9.75 -9.09 16.46
CA THR A 204 -8.96 -9.61 17.58
C THR A 204 -8.79 -8.52 18.63
N GLY A 205 -8.56 -8.90 19.88
CA GLY A 205 -8.42 -7.97 21.00
C GLY A 205 -7.25 -8.34 21.90
N THR A 206 -6.45 -7.36 22.30
CA THR A 206 -5.26 -7.56 23.14
C THR A 206 -5.21 -6.54 24.27
N TYR A 207 -4.90 -6.99 25.47
CA TYR A 207 -4.48 -6.16 26.60
C TYR A 207 -2.97 -6.28 26.76
N THR A 208 -2.25 -5.17 26.75
CA THR A 208 -0.80 -5.13 26.96
C THR A 208 -0.49 -4.39 28.26
N PRO A 209 -0.12 -5.09 29.34
CA PRO A 209 0.37 -4.43 30.54
C PRO A 209 1.72 -3.75 30.26
N LYS A 210 2.00 -2.62 30.90
CA LYS A 210 3.28 -1.90 30.72
C LYS A 210 4.50 -2.78 31.00
N ASN A 211 4.41 -3.60 32.04
CA ASN A 211 5.45 -4.51 32.49
C ASN A 211 4.87 -5.93 32.52
N GLY A 212 4.80 -6.58 31.36
CA GLY A 212 4.33 -7.95 31.23
C GLY A 212 4.11 -8.35 29.78
N GLU A 213 3.63 -9.56 29.58
CA GLU A 213 3.33 -10.10 28.25
C GLU A 213 1.93 -9.69 27.80
N PRO A 214 1.71 -9.45 26.50
CA PRO A 214 0.39 -9.21 25.95
C PRO A 214 -0.57 -10.39 26.18
N GLU A 215 -1.78 -10.09 26.62
CA GLU A 215 -2.85 -11.05 26.88
C GLU A 215 -3.97 -10.87 25.86
N LYS A 216 -4.42 -11.96 25.24
CA LYS A 216 -5.59 -11.92 24.36
C LYS A 216 -6.85 -11.71 25.18
N LEU A 217 -7.73 -10.82 24.72
CA LEU A 217 -9.03 -10.57 25.35
C LEU A 217 -10.02 -11.71 25.09
N PHE A 218 -9.85 -12.44 23.99
CA PHE A 218 -10.64 -13.59 23.59
C PHE A 218 -9.85 -14.47 22.61
N ASP A 219 -10.25 -15.73 22.49
CA ASP A 219 -9.61 -16.70 21.61
C ASP A 219 -10.09 -16.55 20.16
N GLY A 220 -9.16 -16.41 19.23
CA GLY A 220 -9.46 -16.32 17.80
C GLY A 220 -10.09 -14.98 17.40
N PHE A 221 -11.06 -15.05 16.49
CA PHE A 221 -11.79 -13.89 15.98
C PHE A 221 -13.17 -13.80 16.62
N ILE A 222 -13.63 -12.58 16.88
CA ILE A 222 -15.01 -12.29 17.26
C ILE A 222 -15.66 -11.38 16.22
N ASP A 223 -16.95 -11.59 15.96
CA ASP A 223 -17.73 -10.69 15.13
C ASP A 223 -17.98 -9.36 15.88
N GLY A 224 -17.83 -8.25 15.16
CA GLY A 224 -18.01 -6.91 15.67
C GLY A 224 -18.45 -5.94 14.57
N PRO A 225 -18.26 -4.63 14.78
CA PRO A 225 -18.45 -3.60 13.77
C PRO A 225 -17.76 -3.92 12.44
N GLU A 226 -18.44 -3.76 11.31
CA GLU A 226 -17.84 -3.97 9.98
C GLU A 226 -16.94 -2.78 9.60
N VAL A 227 -15.71 -3.07 9.17
CA VAL A 227 -14.78 -2.07 8.64
C VAL A 227 -14.90 -2.00 7.12
N SER A 228 -15.19 -0.81 6.62
CA SER A 228 -15.12 -0.49 5.19
C SER A 228 -13.73 0.06 4.89
N TYR A 229 -12.82 -0.82 4.47
CA TYR A 229 -11.49 -0.43 4.00
C TYR A 229 -11.57 0.49 2.76
N PRO A 230 -10.55 1.33 2.52
CA PRO A 230 -10.56 2.26 1.39
C PRO A 230 -10.73 1.54 0.06
N ASN A 231 -11.90 1.71 -0.56
CA ASN A 231 -12.23 1.13 -1.86
C ASN A 231 -11.60 1.88 -3.03
N VAL A 232 -11.34 3.18 -2.85
CA VAL A 232 -10.70 4.04 -3.83
C VAL A 232 -9.57 4.78 -3.12
N ILE A 233 -8.37 4.66 -3.68
CA ILE A 233 -7.17 5.32 -3.17
C ILE A 233 -6.53 6.11 -4.32
N TYR A 234 -6.19 7.36 -4.04
CA TYR A 234 -5.41 8.22 -4.92
C TYR A 234 -4.01 8.39 -4.35
N GLY A 235 -2.99 8.30 -5.19
CA GLY A 235 -1.60 8.47 -4.78
C GLY A 235 -0.84 9.43 -5.68
N GLY A 236 0.07 10.18 -5.08
CA GLY A 236 1.16 10.87 -5.77
C GLY A 236 2.49 10.32 -5.27
N TYR A 237 3.42 10.01 -6.17
CA TYR A 237 4.68 9.39 -5.80
C TYR A 237 5.88 9.92 -6.58
N ILE A 238 7.05 9.76 -5.97
CA ILE A 238 8.33 9.87 -6.65
C ILE A 238 8.92 8.48 -6.79
N ASN A 239 9.49 8.19 -7.96
CA ASN A 239 10.22 6.95 -8.22
C ASN A 239 11.69 7.26 -8.44
N ILE A 240 12.55 6.56 -7.73
CA ILE A 240 14.00 6.65 -7.85
C ILE A 240 14.53 5.27 -8.25
N SER A 241 15.24 5.19 -9.36
CA SER A 241 15.84 3.92 -9.84
C SER A 241 17.35 3.86 -9.56
N PHE A 242 17.86 2.68 -9.19
CA PHE A 242 19.27 2.43 -8.87
C PHE A 242 19.87 1.33 -9.74
#